data_AF-A0A1Y2LL18-F1
#
_entry.id   AF-A0A1Y2LL18-F1
#
_cell.length_a   1.000
_cell.length_b   1.000
_cell.length_c   1.000
_cell.angle_alpha   90.00
_cell.angle_beta   90.00
_cell.angle_gamma   90.00
#
_symmetry.space_group_name_H-M   'P 1'
#
loop_
_entity.id
_entity.type
_entity.pdbx_description
1 polymer ?
#
loop_
_entity_poly.entity_id
_entity_poly.type
_entity_poly.pdbx_seq_one_letter_code
_entity_poly.pdbx_strand_id
1 'polypeptide(L)'
;MNPYEARPDKISSTDRYADVPLYKRYSPNPTNFTPDTQHVNSTTPESIQYWSTVLQRCTESNRIYENQDGGRDVFAQGGVTVKSSYLKETLGGRKSHRDYSYADANEVEAISLARQVLGSVRVPQVYFAAKVHVQIRTPKRENFASLDLPEETLRGVLFWNDPYEGM
;
A
#
# COMPACT_ATOMS: atom_id res chain seq x y z
N MET A 1 11.96 -10.57 29.25
CA MET A 1 11.02 -9.97 28.29
C MET A 1 11.31 -10.57 26.93
N ASN A 2 10.36 -11.30 26.33
CA ASN A 2 10.54 -11.86 24.98
C ASN A 2 10.08 -10.80 23.97
N PRO A 3 10.98 -10.21 23.16
CA PRO A 3 10.61 -9.16 22.20
C PRO A 3 9.73 -9.68 21.05
N TYR A 4 9.57 -11.01 20.93
CA TYR A 4 8.76 -11.67 19.92
C TYR A 4 7.47 -12.26 20.48
N GLU A 5 7.12 -12.02 21.75
CA GLU A 5 5.83 -12.44 22.29
C GLU A 5 4.72 -11.58 21.69
N ALA A 6 3.78 -12.23 20.99
CA ALA A 6 2.71 -11.56 20.25
C ALA A 6 1.32 -11.83 20.86
N ARG A 7 1.20 -12.74 21.82
CA ARG A 7 -0.06 -13.01 22.50
C ARG A 7 -0.36 -11.92 23.54
N PRO A 8 -1.46 -11.17 23.42
CA PRO A 8 -1.78 -10.08 24.33
C PRO A 8 -1.80 -10.50 25.80
N ASP A 9 -2.29 -11.71 26.09
CA ASP A 9 -2.36 -12.28 27.44
C ASP A 9 -0.99 -12.63 28.05
N LYS A 10 0.06 -12.68 27.24
CA LYS A 10 1.43 -13.02 27.66
C LYS A 10 2.38 -11.83 27.63
N ILE A 11 1.94 -10.69 27.09
CA ILE A 11 2.72 -9.46 27.09
C ILE A 11 2.71 -8.90 28.52
N SER A 12 3.90 -8.64 29.06
CA SER A 12 4.05 -8.06 30.38
C SER A 12 3.49 -6.63 30.40
N SER A 13 2.80 -6.26 31.48
CA SER A 13 2.31 -4.88 31.68
C SER A 13 3.43 -3.85 31.83
N THR A 14 4.67 -4.28 32.11
CA THR A 14 5.85 -3.41 32.18
C THR A 14 6.65 -3.37 30.87
N ASP A 15 6.09 -3.94 29.80
CA ASP A 15 6.76 -4.02 28.52
C ASP A 15 6.73 -2.69 27.77
N ARG A 16 7.92 -2.10 27.62
CA ARG A 16 8.15 -0.80 26.96
C ARG A 16 7.83 -0.79 25.47
N TYR A 17 7.58 -1.96 24.87
CA TYR A 17 7.25 -2.08 23.46
C TYR A 17 5.87 -2.71 23.24
N ALA A 18 5.05 -2.84 24.29
CA ALA A 18 3.70 -3.42 24.20
C ALA A 18 2.81 -2.72 23.18
N ASP A 19 3.01 -1.43 22.99
CA ASP A 19 2.28 -0.53 22.11
C ASP A 19 2.96 -0.33 20.74
N VAL A 20 4.14 -0.90 20.51
CA VAL A 20 4.92 -0.68 19.28
C VAL A 20 4.65 -1.80 18.27
N PRO A 21 3.87 -1.55 17.20
CA PRO A 21 3.43 -2.61 16.30
C PRO A 21 4.58 -3.20 15.46
N LEU A 22 5.67 -2.44 15.27
CA LEU A 22 6.88 -2.83 14.54
C LEU A 22 7.52 -4.13 15.06
N TYR A 23 7.38 -4.44 16.35
CA TYR A 23 7.94 -5.65 16.95
C TYR A 23 7.05 -6.89 16.76
N LYS A 24 6.14 -6.86 15.76
CA LYS A 24 5.31 -8.00 15.37
C LYS A 24 4.52 -8.60 16.53
N ARG A 25 4.05 -7.77 17.46
CA ARG A 25 3.19 -8.18 18.58
C ARG A 25 1.73 -8.44 18.16
N TYR A 26 1.54 -8.69 16.87
CA TYR A 26 0.26 -8.97 16.29
C TYR A 26 -0.02 -10.46 16.40
N SER A 27 -1.01 -10.85 17.18
CA SER A 27 -1.55 -12.21 17.18
C SER A 27 -2.72 -12.29 16.20
N PRO A 28 -2.59 -13.02 15.08
CA PRO A 28 -3.70 -13.19 14.15
C PRO A 28 -4.89 -13.88 14.83
N ASN A 29 -6.11 -13.44 14.52
CA ASN A 29 -7.37 -14.06 14.92
C ASN A 29 -8.02 -14.72 13.69
N PRO A 30 -8.74 -15.85 13.82
CA PRO A 30 -9.48 -16.46 12.72
C PRO A 30 -10.47 -15.54 11.97
N THR A 31 -10.97 -14.48 12.61
CA THR A 31 -11.87 -13.49 11.97
C THR A 31 -11.12 -12.41 11.20
N ASN A 32 -9.79 -12.48 11.19
CA ASN A 32 -8.96 -11.52 10.50
C ASN A 32 -9.14 -11.59 8.99
N PHE A 33 -8.90 -10.45 8.34
CA PHE A 33 -8.86 -10.36 6.90
C PHE A 33 -7.90 -11.39 6.28
N THR A 34 -8.41 -12.07 5.27
CA THR A 34 -7.65 -12.92 4.36
C THR A 34 -8.00 -12.48 2.93
N PRO A 35 -7.01 -12.32 2.03
CA PRO A 35 -7.30 -11.96 0.65
C PRO A 35 -8.15 -13.00 -0.04
N ASP A 36 -9.09 -12.54 -0.85
CA ASP A 36 -9.88 -13.41 -1.71
C ASP A 36 -8.99 -13.87 -2.86
N THR A 37 -8.85 -15.18 -3.00
CA THR A 37 -7.97 -15.81 -3.97
C THR A 37 -8.31 -15.45 -5.42
N GLN A 38 -9.56 -15.07 -5.70
CA GLN A 38 -9.97 -14.69 -7.07
C GLN A 38 -9.30 -13.39 -7.56
N HIS A 39 -8.84 -12.53 -6.65
CA HIS A 39 -8.24 -11.24 -6.97
C HIS A 39 -6.70 -11.25 -6.89
N VAL A 40 -6.11 -12.37 -6.49
CA VAL A 40 -4.65 -12.52 -6.34
C VAL A 40 -3.96 -12.39 -7.68
N ASN A 41 -2.93 -11.54 -7.75
CA ASN A 41 -2.15 -11.24 -8.95
C ASN A 41 -3.00 -10.82 -10.17
N SER A 42 -4.21 -10.32 -9.94
CA SER A 42 -5.13 -9.86 -10.99
C SER A 42 -5.22 -8.33 -10.99
N THR A 43 -5.15 -7.74 -12.18
CA THR A 43 -5.31 -6.30 -12.41
C THR A 43 -6.58 -5.97 -13.20
N THR A 44 -7.56 -6.87 -13.24
CA THR A 44 -8.88 -6.55 -13.83
C THR A 44 -9.53 -5.40 -13.05
N PRO A 45 -10.43 -4.61 -13.66
CA PRO A 45 -11.12 -3.52 -12.97
C PRO A 45 -11.77 -3.95 -11.65
N GLU A 46 -12.37 -5.15 -11.61
CA GLU A 46 -12.99 -5.72 -10.42
C GLU A 46 -11.97 -6.03 -9.33
N SER A 47 -10.80 -6.56 -9.72
CA SER A 47 -9.71 -6.88 -8.78
C SER A 47 -9.05 -5.60 -8.25
N ILE A 48 -8.89 -4.58 -9.07
CA ILE A 48 -8.40 -3.27 -8.65
C ILE A 48 -9.39 -2.62 -7.66
N GLN A 49 -10.69 -2.70 -7.94
CA GLN A 49 -11.73 -2.25 -7.02
C GLN A 49 -11.68 -3.02 -5.70
N TYR A 50 -11.49 -4.34 -5.74
CA TYR A 50 -11.30 -5.15 -4.54
C TYR A 50 -10.10 -4.67 -3.71
N TRP A 51 -8.92 -4.53 -4.32
CA TRP A 51 -7.71 -4.07 -3.62
C TRP A 51 -7.83 -2.64 -3.09
N SER A 52 -8.61 -1.78 -3.75
CA SER A 52 -8.98 -0.46 -3.25
C SER A 52 -9.74 -0.55 -1.93
N THR A 53 -10.70 -1.47 -1.81
CA THR A 53 -11.39 -1.70 -0.52
C THR A 53 -10.46 -2.21 0.58
N VAL A 54 -9.38 -2.92 0.23
CA VAL A 54 -8.35 -3.35 1.19
C VAL A 54 -7.53 -2.15 1.67
N LEU A 55 -7.16 -1.24 0.76
CA LEU A 55 -6.46 0.01 1.10
C LEU A 55 -7.30 0.89 2.03
N GLN A 56 -8.61 0.98 1.83
CA GLN A 56 -9.51 1.75 2.71
C GLN A 56 -9.49 1.29 4.17
N ARG A 57 -9.09 0.04 4.42
CA ARG A 57 -8.95 -0.49 5.79
C ARG A 57 -7.58 -0.22 6.40
N CYS A 58 -6.65 0.42 5.68
CA CYS A 58 -5.35 0.82 6.19
C CYS A 58 -5.49 2.15 6.92
N THR A 59 -5.34 2.14 8.24
CA THR A 59 -5.55 3.28 9.15
C THR A 59 -4.32 3.46 10.05
N GLU A 60 -4.22 4.59 10.75
CA GLU A 60 -3.15 4.80 11.71
C GLU A 60 -3.12 3.72 12.81
N SER A 61 -4.29 3.24 13.23
CA SER A 61 -4.44 2.21 14.26
C SER A 61 -3.88 0.83 13.88
N ASN A 62 -3.70 0.54 12.59
CA ASN A 62 -3.10 -0.72 12.13
C ASN A 62 -1.79 -0.50 11.34
N ARG A 63 -1.22 0.71 11.42
CA ARG A 63 0.06 1.05 10.82
C ARG A 63 1.20 0.49 11.67
N ILE A 64 1.99 -0.39 11.06
CA ILE A 64 3.20 -0.98 11.65
C ILE A 64 4.35 0.02 11.68
N TYR A 65 4.52 0.72 10.56
CA TYR A 65 5.62 1.63 10.34
C TYR A 65 5.15 2.81 9.50
N GLU A 66 5.41 4.00 10.01
CA GLU A 66 5.28 5.24 9.27
C GLU A 66 6.62 5.59 8.61
N ASN A 67 6.61 5.76 7.29
CA ASN A 67 7.77 6.26 6.59
C ASN A 67 7.73 7.79 6.51
N GLN A 68 8.38 8.44 7.48
CA GLN A 68 8.42 9.92 7.59
C GLN A 68 9.18 10.60 6.44
N ASP A 69 10.04 9.86 5.73
CA ASP A 69 10.83 10.39 4.62
C ASP A 69 10.08 10.41 3.28
N GLY A 70 8.80 10.05 3.28
CA GLY A 70 7.95 10.00 2.09
C GLY A 70 7.96 8.65 1.38
N GLY A 71 8.36 7.58 2.08
CA GLY A 71 8.21 6.21 1.61
C GLY A 71 6.79 5.67 1.76
N ARG A 72 6.59 4.38 1.43
CA ARG A 72 5.35 3.65 1.74
C ARG A 72 5.25 3.39 3.24
N ASP A 73 4.07 3.60 3.80
CA ASP A 73 3.73 3.09 5.12
C ASP A 73 3.53 1.57 5.04
N VAL A 74 3.69 0.90 6.18
CA VAL A 74 3.47 -0.54 6.31
C VAL A 74 2.31 -0.76 7.29
N PHE A 75 1.31 -1.54 6.89
CA PHE A 75 0.11 -1.83 7.67
C PHE A 75 -0.04 -3.32 7.93
N ALA A 76 -0.66 -3.67 9.07
CA ALA A 76 -1.08 -5.02 9.39
C ALA A 76 -2.59 -5.15 9.16
N GLN A 77 -2.98 -5.99 8.19
CA GLN A 77 -4.38 -6.32 7.93
C GLN A 77 -4.54 -7.83 8.08
N GLY A 78 -4.88 -8.27 9.28
CA GLY A 78 -4.98 -9.69 9.54
C GLY A 78 -3.65 -10.41 9.39
N GLY A 79 -3.65 -11.51 8.65
CA GLY A 79 -2.43 -12.25 8.30
C GLY A 79 -1.57 -11.58 7.23
N VAL A 80 -1.96 -10.40 6.73
CA VAL A 80 -1.33 -9.73 5.59
C VAL A 80 -0.63 -8.45 6.02
N THR A 81 0.53 -8.21 5.42
CA THR A 81 1.21 -6.92 5.49
C THR A 81 0.94 -6.15 4.20
N VAL A 82 0.50 -4.89 4.31
CA VAL A 82 0.26 -4.01 3.17
C VAL A 82 1.31 -2.91 3.16
N LYS A 83 2.05 -2.74 2.07
CA LYS A 83 2.96 -1.61 1.85
C LYS A 83 2.30 -0.62 0.89
N SER A 84 1.92 0.55 1.38
CA SER A 84 1.17 1.51 0.55
C SER A 84 1.45 2.95 0.94
N SER A 85 1.30 3.85 -0.04
CA SER A 85 1.28 5.30 0.17
C SER A 85 -0.14 5.84 0.39
N TYR A 86 -1.13 4.97 0.68
CA TYR A 86 -2.54 5.34 0.81
C TYR A 86 -2.81 6.52 1.77
N LEU A 87 -2.19 6.54 2.96
CA LEU A 87 -2.34 7.65 3.91
C LEU A 87 -1.43 8.86 3.62
N LYS A 88 -0.69 8.85 2.51
CA LYS A 88 0.26 9.91 2.14
C LYS A 88 -0.29 10.88 1.11
N GLU A 89 -1.62 10.95 0.97
CA GLU A 89 -2.34 11.79 0.00
C GLU A 89 -2.00 13.29 0.15
N THR A 90 -1.53 13.71 1.33
CA THR A 90 -1.12 15.08 1.68
C THR A 90 0.37 15.39 1.46
N LEU A 91 1.20 14.43 1.02
CA LEU A 91 2.59 14.77 0.71
C LEU A 91 2.63 15.68 -0.53
N GLY A 92 3.32 16.81 -0.43
CA GLY A 92 3.60 17.69 -1.57
C GLY A 92 4.93 17.33 -2.26
N GLY A 93 5.08 17.74 -3.53
CA GLY A 93 6.36 17.70 -4.25
C GLY A 93 6.84 16.31 -4.67
N ARG A 94 8.16 16.13 -4.83
CA ARG A 94 8.78 14.88 -5.35
C ARG A 94 8.48 13.61 -4.52
N LYS A 95 7.91 13.75 -3.32
CA LYS A 95 7.60 12.64 -2.40
C LYS A 95 6.22 12.01 -2.63
N SER A 96 5.29 12.69 -3.32
CA SER A 96 3.93 12.16 -3.57
C SER A 96 3.81 11.26 -4.79
N HIS A 97 4.86 11.16 -5.60
CA HIS A 97 4.84 10.46 -6.90
C HIS A 97 5.98 9.46 -7.06
N ARG A 98 6.45 8.85 -5.96
CA ARG A 98 7.49 7.82 -6.08
C ARG A 98 6.91 6.56 -6.70
N ASP A 99 7.45 6.15 -7.84
CA ASP A 99 7.13 4.87 -8.46
C ASP A 99 7.90 3.75 -7.77
N TYR A 100 7.18 2.72 -7.32
CA TYR A 100 7.74 1.54 -6.64
C TYR A 100 7.75 0.29 -7.50
N SER A 101 7.33 0.36 -8.77
CA SER A 101 7.24 -0.80 -9.68
C SER A 101 8.50 -1.66 -9.70
N TYR A 102 9.69 -1.05 -9.81
CA TYR A 102 10.95 -1.80 -9.77
C TYR A 102 11.24 -2.43 -8.40
N ALA A 103 10.95 -1.72 -7.31
CA ALA A 103 11.14 -2.25 -5.96
C ALA A 103 10.17 -3.42 -5.70
N ASP A 104 8.94 -3.32 -6.19
CA ASP A 104 7.91 -4.35 -6.07
C ASP A 104 8.26 -5.58 -6.92
N ALA A 105 8.70 -5.39 -8.17
CA ALA A 105 9.19 -6.46 -9.02
C ALA A 105 10.39 -7.18 -8.37
N ASN A 106 11.35 -6.42 -7.83
CA ASN A 106 12.49 -7.00 -7.14
C ASN A 106 12.08 -7.80 -5.90
N GLU A 107 11.10 -7.34 -5.13
CA GLU A 107 10.59 -8.07 -3.96
C GLU A 107 9.89 -9.37 -4.35
N VAL A 108 9.08 -9.36 -5.42
CA VAL A 108 8.42 -10.56 -5.97
C VAL A 108 9.47 -11.58 -6.41
N GLU A 109 10.48 -11.16 -7.18
CA GLU A 109 11.55 -12.05 -7.66
C GLU A 109 12.41 -12.58 -6.50
N ALA A 110 12.77 -11.74 -5.54
CA ALA A 110 13.53 -12.16 -4.37
C ALA A 110 12.78 -13.21 -3.53
N ILE A 111 11.47 -13.04 -3.36
CA ILE A 111 10.60 -14.02 -2.67
C ILE A 111 10.53 -15.33 -3.45
N SER A 112 10.41 -15.27 -4.78
CA SER A 112 10.43 -16.44 -5.66
C SER A 112 11.72 -17.23 -5.51
N LEU A 113 12.88 -16.55 -5.59
CA LEU A 113 14.19 -17.16 -5.41
C LEU A 113 14.37 -17.76 -4.01
N ALA A 114 14.00 -17.02 -2.96
CA ALA A 114 14.09 -17.47 -1.58
C ALA A 114 13.28 -18.76 -1.35
N ARG A 115 12.10 -18.88 -1.95
CA ARG A 115 11.26 -20.08 -1.86
C ARG A 115 11.93 -21.32 -2.44
N GLN A 116 12.72 -21.16 -3.50
CA GLN A 116 13.45 -22.27 -4.13
C GLN A 116 14.64 -22.73 -3.27
N VAL A 117 15.31 -21.79 -2.61
CA VAL A 117 16.56 -22.07 -1.86
C VAL A 117 16.30 -22.51 -0.43
N LEU A 118 15.29 -21.94 0.24
CA LEU A 118 15.11 -22.09 1.69
C LEU A 118 14.34 -23.36 2.13
N GLY A 119 13.98 -24.24 1.19
CA GLY A 119 13.42 -25.57 1.47
C GLY A 119 12.18 -25.53 2.37
N SER A 120 12.29 -26.06 3.60
CA SER A 120 11.18 -26.14 4.56
C SER A 120 10.86 -24.83 5.29
N VAL A 121 11.66 -23.77 5.10
CA VAL A 121 11.39 -22.47 5.72
C VAL A 121 10.21 -21.82 5.04
N ARG A 122 9.26 -21.33 5.84
CA ARG A 122 8.10 -20.58 5.33
C ARG A 122 8.55 -19.23 4.78
N VAL A 123 8.29 -19.01 3.48
CA VAL A 123 8.53 -17.74 2.79
C VAL A 123 7.19 -17.02 2.58
N PRO A 124 7.12 -15.68 2.73
CA PRO A 124 5.92 -14.90 2.44
C PRO A 124 5.37 -15.17 1.03
N GLN A 125 4.06 -15.02 0.88
CA GLN A 125 3.39 -15.00 -0.41
C GLN A 125 3.04 -13.54 -0.75
N VAL A 126 3.34 -13.13 -1.98
CA VAL A 126 2.85 -11.87 -2.53
C VAL A 126 1.47 -12.13 -3.14
N TYR A 127 0.45 -11.43 -2.64
CA TYR A 127 -0.91 -11.55 -3.16
C TYR A 127 -1.22 -10.55 -4.28
N PHE A 128 -0.57 -9.40 -4.27
CA PHE A 128 -0.76 -8.34 -5.25
C PHE A 128 0.41 -7.35 -5.20
N ALA A 129 0.86 -6.90 -6.38
CA ALA A 129 1.94 -5.92 -6.54
C ALA A 129 1.67 -5.07 -7.78
N ALA A 130 0.76 -4.10 -7.67
CA ALA A 130 0.50 -3.13 -8.73
C ALA A 130 -0.09 -1.82 -8.17
N LYS A 131 -0.29 -0.83 -9.05
CA LYS A 131 -0.94 0.44 -8.71
C LYS A 131 -2.46 0.22 -8.58
N VAL A 132 -3.03 0.54 -7.42
CA VAL A 132 -4.48 0.46 -7.16
C VAL A 132 -5.17 1.80 -7.47
N HIS A 133 -4.49 2.90 -7.16
CA HIS A 133 -4.90 4.24 -7.56
C HIS A 133 -3.82 4.81 -8.44
N VAL A 134 -4.03 4.79 -9.75
CA VAL A 134 -3.32 5.74 -10.61
C VAL A 134 -4.16 7.01 -10.55
N GLN A 135 -3.97 7.84 -9.51
CA GLN A 135 -4.23 9.26 -9.71
C GLN A 135 -3.13 9.73 -10.66
N ILE A 136 -3.32 9.52 -11.96
CA ILE A 136 -2.85 10.53 -12.89
C ILE A 136 -3.56 11.78 -12.37
N ARG A 137 -2.80 12.76 -11.87
CA ARG A 137 -3.37 14.07 -11.62
C ARG A 137 -3.65 14.64 -13.00
N THR A 138 -4.70 14.11 -13.61
CA THR A 138 -5.34 14.59 -14.82
C THR A 138 -5.82 15.97 -14.42
N PRO A 139 -5.17 17.06 -14.88
CA PRO A 139 -5.72 18.39 -14.71
C PRO A 139 -7.22 18.34 -14.99
N LYS A 140 -8.04 18.63 -13.99
CA LYS A 140 -9.49 18.78 -14.16
C LYS A 140 -9.78 20.26 -14.32
N ARG A 141 -10.86 20.60 -15.03
CA ARG A 141 -11.26 22.00 -15.21
C ARG A 141 -11.41 22.71 -13.86
N GLU A 142 -11.93 22.01 -12.84
CA GLU A 142 -12.07 22.53 -11.48
C GLU A 142 -10.74 22.97 -10.85
N ASN A 143 -9.63 22.32 -11.18
CA ASN A 143 -8.30 22.63 -10.63
C ASN A 143 -7.77 23.99 -11.11
N PHE A 144 -8.31 24.53 -12.20
CA PHE A 144 -7.91 25.82 -12.80
C PHE A 144 -8.97 26.89 -12.64
N ALA A 145 -10.08 26.60 -11.94
CA ALA A 145 -11.20 27.52 -11.81
C ALA A 145 -10.81 28.87 -11.18
N SER A 146 -9.76 28.90 -10.36
CA SER A 146 -9.23 30.11 -9.72
C SER A 146 -8.25 30.91 -10.58
N LEU A 147 -7.81 30.38 -11.72
CA LEU A 147 -6.73 30.96 -12.53
C LEU A 147 -7.24 31.79 -13.73
N ASP A 148 -8.56 31.85 -13.94
CA ASP A 148 -9.25 32.60 -15.00
C ASP A 148 -8.56 32.47 -16.38
N LEU A 149 -8.18 31.23 -16.72
CA LEU A 149 -7.43 30.94 -17.94
C LEU A 149 -8.36 30.98 -19.16
N PRO A 150 -7.88 31.50 -20.31
CA PRO A 150 -8.61 31.39 -21.57
C PRO A 150 -8.95 29.94 -21.92
N GLU A 151 -10.13 29.72 -22.50
CA GLU A 151 -10.63 28.39 -22.87
C GLU A 151 -9.66 27.61 -23.76
N GLU A 152 -8.96 28.29 -24.66
CA GLU A 152 -7.94 27.70 -25.54
C GLU A 152 -6.75 27.13 -24.74
N THR A 153 -6.29 27.86 -23.72
CA THR A 153 -5.23 27.42 -22.81
C THR A 153 -5.69 26.24 -21.96
N LEU A 154 -6.92 26.28 -21.44
CA LEU A 154 -7.52 25.17 -20.70
C LEU A 154 -7.62 23.92 -21.59
N ARG A 155 -8.08 24.05 -22.83
CA ARG A 155 -8.14 22.93 -23.79
C ARG A 155 -6.77 22.36 -24.08
N GLY A 156 -5.74 23.19 -24.25
CA GLY A 156 -4.36 22.72 -24.44
C GLY A 156 -3.84 21.91 -23.24
N VAL A 157 -4.10 22.36 -22.02
CA VAL A 157 -3.71 21.66 -20.78
C VAL A 157 -4.49 20.36 -20.59
N LEU A 158 -5.80 20.37 -20.89
CA LEU A 158 -6.68 19.21 -20.77
C LEU A 158 -6.48 18.20 -21.91
N PHE A 159 -5.99 18.61 -23.08
CA PHE A 159 -5.73 17.71 -24.21
C PHE A 159 -4.65 16.67 -23.91
N TRP A 160 -3.64 17.01 -23.10
CA TRP A 160 -2.61 16.07 -22.65
C TRP A 160 -3.13 15.02 -21.66
N ASN A 161 -4.38 15.09 -21.23
CA ASN A 161 -5.03 14.05 -20.43
C ASN A 161 -5.54 12.86 -21.25
N ASP A 162 -6.10 13.16 -22.42
CA ASP A 162 -6.66 12.19 -23.37
C ASP A 162 -5.66 11.07 -23.79
N PRO A 163 -4.36 11.35 -24.05
CA PRO A 163 -3.39 10.29 -24.41
C PRO A 163 -3.08 9.29 -23.28
N TYR A 164 -3.54 9.52 -22.04
CA TYR A 164 -3.34 8.59 -20.92
C TYR A 164 -4.59 7.76 -20.57
N GLU A 165 -5.75 8.01 -21.19
CA GLU A 165 -6.97 7.20 -20.97
C GLU A 165 -7.03 5.95 -21.87
N GLY A 166 -6.06 5.77 -22.78
CA GLY A 166 -6.02 4.67 -23.75
C GLY A 166 -4.81 3.71 -23.65
N MET A 167 -4.04 3.75 -22.55
CA MET A 167 -2.91 2.82 -22.30
C MET A 167 -3.16 1.93 -21.08
#